data_AF-A0AAW5KFM8-F1
#
_entry.id   AF-A0AAW5KFM8-F1
#
_cell.length_a   1.000
_cell.length_b   1.000
_cell.length_c   1.000
_cell.angle_alpha   90.00
_cell.angle_beta   90.00
_cell.angle_gamma   90.00
#
_symmetry.space_group_name_H-M   'P 1'
#
loop_
_entity.id
_entity.type
_entity.pdbx_description
1 polymer ?
#
loop_
_entity_poly.entity_id
_entity_poly.type
_entity_poly.pdbx_seq_one_letter_code
_entity_poly.pdbx_strand_id
1 'polypeptide(L)'
;LEALSPEAADYGAVNTVDCAVRTGHNTDVTGFLRSLGERIEALSGDVLLLGAGGAARMMAKEALRRCRSLTVAVRDPGSEHAVSLRQELAGAAVRVVPLGQIEGP
;
A
#
# COMPACT_ATOMS: atom_id res chain seq x y z
N LEU A 1 -19.92 3.33 -12.08
CA LEU A 1 -20.17 3.51 -10.63
C LEU A 1 -20.81 4.86 -10.46
N GLU A 2 -21.76 5.00 -9.55
CA GLU A 2 -22.41 6.28 -9.24
C GLU A 2 -21.84 6.92 -7.97
N ALA A 3 -21.28 6.10 -7.08
CA ALA A 3 -20.57 6.54 -5.89
C ALA A 3 -19.35 5.63 -5.60
N LEU A 4 -18.45 6.15 -4.78
CA LEU A 4 -17.34 5.40 -4.18
C LEU A 4 -17.50 5.44 -2.66
N SER A 5 -17.20 4.32 -2.01
CA SER A 5 -16.96 4.30 -0.56
C SER A 5 -15.77 5.22 -0.21
N PRO A 6 -15.72 5.75 1.02
CA PRO A 6 -14.60 6.59 1.48
C PRO A 6 -13.24 5.93 1.27
N GLU A 7 -13.13 4.63 1.54
CA GLU A 7 -11.90 3.86 1.37
C GLU A 7 -11.52 3.74 -0.12
N ALA A 8 -12.48 3.41 -0.98
CA ALA A 8 -12.22 3.33 -2.41
C ALA A 8 -11.78 4.68 -3.00
N ALA A 9 -12.32 5.79 -2.49
CA ALA A 9 -11.91 7.13 -2.87
C ALA A 9 -10.50 7.48 -2.35
N ASP A 10 -10.20 7.19 -1.08
CA ASP A 10 -8.90 7.50 -0.44
C ASP A 10 -7.74 6.72 -1.11
N TYR A 11 -7.99 5.46 -1.48
CA TYR A 11 -7.00 4.62 -2.15
C TYR A 11 -7.03 4.71 -3.68
N GLY A 12 -8.06 5.34 -4.26
CA GLY A 12 -8.22 5.48 -5.72
C GLY A 12 -8.38 4.16 -6.46
N ALA A 13 -8.90 3.12 -5.79
CA ALA A 13 -9.01 1.77 -6.34
C ALA A 13 -10.31 1.09 -5.90
N VAL A 14 -10.94 0.34 -6.81
CA VAL A 14 -12.17 -0.43 -6.56
C VAL A 14 -11.92 -1.88 -6.94
N ASN A 15 -12.24 -2.81 -6.04
CA ASN A 15 -12.18 -4.26 -6.29
C ASN A 15 -13.54 -4.94 -6.13
N THR A 16 -14.53 -4.26 -5.53
CA THR A 16 -15.85 -4.81 -5.22
C THR A 16 -16.92 -3.78 -5.62
N VAL A 17 -18.01 -4.23 -6.23
CA VAL A 17 -19.13 -3.35 -6.62
C VAL A 17 -20.42 -3.87 -6.00
N ASP A 18 -21.11 -3.02 -5.26
CA ASP A 18 -22.51 -3.27 -4.90
C ASP A 18 -23.39 -2.87 -6.09
N CYS A 19 -23.98 -3.86 -6.75
CA CYS A 19 -24.80 -3.65 -7.93
C CYS A 19 -26.18 -3.02 -7.63
N ALA A 20 -26.69 -3.14 -6.40
CA ALA A 20 -27.99 -2.60 -6.02
C ALA A 20 -27.95 -1.07 -5.89
N VAL A 21 -26.87 -0.55 -5.29
CA VAL A 21 -26.66 0.90 -5.09
C VAL A 21 -25.54 1.47 -5.97
N ARG A 22 -24.99 0.67 -6.90
CA ARG A 22 -23.97 1.05 -7.89
C ARG A 22 -22.73 1.73 -7.28
N THR A 23 -22.37 1.31 -6.07
CA THR A 23 -21.27 1.88 -5.27
C THR A 23 -20.03 0.99 -5.34
N GLY A 24 -18.87 1.60 -5.55
CA GLY A 24 -17.57 0.94 -5.57
C GLY A 24 -16.92 0.87 -4.18
N HIS A 25 -16.42 -0.31 -3.83
CA HIS A 25 -15.73 -0.59 -2.57
C HIS A 25 -14.30 -1.10 -2.81
N ASN A 26 -13.45 -0.83 -1.84
CA ASN A 26 -12.12 -1.42 -1.73
C ASN A 26 -12.05 -2.26 -0.46
N THR A 27 -12.05 -3.58 -0.63
CA THR A 27 -12.01 -4.52 0.50
C THR A 27 -10.61 -5.05 0.80
N ASP A 28 -9.63 -4.82 -0.10
CA ASP A 28 -8.27 -5.34 0.02
C ASP A 28 -7.54 -4.76 1.25
N VAL A 29 -7.65 -3.45 1.48
CA VAL A 29 -6.99 -2.80 2.63
C VAL A 29 -7.59 -3.27 3.95
N THR A 30 -8.91 -3.29 4.04
CA THR A 30 -9.60 -3.80 5.23
C THR A 30 -9.26 -5.26 5.48
N GLY A 31 -9.23 -6.09 4.42
CA GLY A 31 -8.84 -7.49 4.50
C GLY A 31 -7.40 -7.67 4.97
N PHE A 32 -6.47 -6.85 4.48
CA PHE A 32 -5.07 -6.83 4.89
C PHE A 32 -4.90 -6.46 6.36
N LEU A 33 -5.53 -5.38 6.82
CA LEU A 33 -5.44 -4.98 8.24
C LEU A 33 -6.06 -6.04 9.16
N ARG A 34 -7.18 -6.65 8.74
CA ARG A 34 -7.81 -7.76 9.47
C ARG A 34 -6.91 -9.00 9.52
N SER A 35 -6.18 -9.31 8.44
CA SER A 35 -5.31 -10.48 8.40
C SER A 35 -4.08 -10.34 9.31
N LEU A 36 -3.63 -9.10 9.55
CA LEU A 36 -2.60 -8.82 10.55
C LEU A 36 -3.11 -9.03 11.99
N GLY A 37 -4.38 -8.71 12.27
CA GLY A 37 -4.98 -8.90 13.59
C GLY A 37 -4.14 -8.27 14.71
N GLU A 38 -3.85 -9.03 15.76
CA GLU A 38 -2.98 -8.59 16.87
C GLU A 38 -1.53 -8.32 16.45
N ARG A 39 -1.08 -8.83 15.29
CA ARG A 39 0.27 -8.61 14.77
C ARG A 39 0.41 -7.25 14.08
N ILE A 40 -0.64 -6.44 14.02
CA ILE A 40 -0.57 -5.10 13.43
C ILE A 40 0.50 -4.22 14.09
N GLU A 41 0.79 -4.45 15.38
CA GLU A 41 1.88 -3.79 16.11
C GLU A 41 3.27 -4.06 15.52
N ALA A 42 3.45 -5.14 14.76
CA ALA A 42 4.69 -5.42 14.05
C ALA A 42 4.99 -4.37 12.96
N LEU A 43 3.98 -3.61 12.52
CA LEU A 43 4.19 -2.51 11.58
C LEU A 43 4.84 -1.30 12.25
N SER A 44 4.93 -1.20 13.58
CA SER A 44 5.53 -0.06 14.27
C SER A 44 7.04 0.11 14.03
N GLY A 45 7.72 -0.97 13.61
CA GLY A 45 9.16 -1.01 13.37
C GLY A 45 9.59 -0.54 11.98
N ASP A 46 10.66 -1.17 11.49
CA ASP A 46 11.09 -1.03 10.09
C ASP A 46 10.32 -2.03 9.24
N VAL A 47 9.58 -1.53 8.25
CA VAL A 47 8.73 -2.34 7.37
C VAL A 47 9.41 -2.51 6.03
N LEU A 48 9.47 -3.77 5.56
CA LEU A 48 9.83 -4.11 4.20
C LEU A 48 8.57 -4.49 3.41
N LEU A 49 8.30 -3.73 2.36
CA LEU A 49 7.24 -4.00 1.39
C LEU A 49 7.86 -4.47 0.07
N LEU A 50 7.39 -5.59 -0.45
CA LEU A 50 7.86 -6.12 -1.73
C LEU A 50 6.86 -5.79 -2.84
N GLY A 51 7.31 -5.04 -3.84
CA GLY A 51 6.51 -4.61 -5.00
C GLY A 51 5.95 -3.19 -4.88
N ALA A 52 5.48 -2.66 -6.01
CA ALA A 52 4.91 -1.31 -6.14
C ALA A 52 3.59 -1.30 -6.95
N GLY A 53 2.93 -2.46 -7.10
CA GLY A 53 1.64 -2.55 -7.78
C GLY A 53 0.48 -1.95 -6.97
N GLY A 54 -0.74 -2.04 -7.49
CA GLY A 54 -1.93 -1.44 -6.87
C GLY A 54 -2.13 -1.81 -5.39
N ALA A 55 -2.02 -3.10 -5.05
CA ALA A 55 -2.10 -3.55 -3.65
C ALA A 55 -0.96 -2.98 -2.78
N ALA A 56 0.28 -3.00 -3.28
CA ALA A 56 1.44 -2.50 -2.55
C ALA A 56 1.31 -1.00 -2.24
N ARG A 57 0.77 -0.21 -3.17
CA ARG A 57 0.51 1.23 -2.97
C ARG A 57 -0.38 1.49 -1.75
N MET A 58 -1.46 0.73 -1.61
CA MET A 58 -2.39 0.87 -0.48
C MET A 58 -1.74 0.43 0.84
N MET A 59 -1.00 -0.68 0.81
CA MET A 59 -0.32 -1.24 1.98
C MET A 59 0.83 -0.33 2.43
N ALA A 60 1.51 0.36 1.50
CA ALA A 60 2.53 1.35 1.79
C ALA A 60 1.94 2.55 2.57
N LYS A 61 0.78 3.06 2.13
CA LYS A 61 0.06 4.12 2.86
C LYS A 61 -0.30 3.67 4.28
N GLU A 62 -0.82 2.46 4.44
CA GLU A 62 -1.19 1.96 5.77
C GLU A 62 0.01 1.66 6.68
N ALA A 63 1.11 1.19 6.11
CA ALA A 63 2.36 1.01 6.84
C ALA A 63 2.88 2.37 7.33
N LEU A 64 2.94 3.39 6.47
CA LEU A 64 3.44 4.72 6.82
C LEU A 64 2.67 5.42 7.95
N ARG A 65 1.40 5.08 8.16
CA ARG A 65 0.62 5.59 9.31
C ARG A 65 1.11 5.06 10.66
N ARG A 66 1.91 3.98 10.68
CA ARG A 66 2.25 3.22 11.89
C ARG A 66 3.75 2.96 12.04
N CYS A 67 4.49 2.85 10.93
CA CYS A 67 5.89 2.43 10.94
C CYS A 67 6.86 3.56 11.23
N ARG A 68 8.01 3.19 11.80
CA ARG A 68 9.18 4.07 11.91
C ARG A 68 9.81 4.36 10.56
N SER A 69 9.97 3.35 9.72
CA SER A 69 10.51 3.50 8.37
C SER A 69 9.94 2.46 7.40
N LEU A 70 9.79 2.84 6.13
CA LEU A 70 9.32 1.95 5.07
C LEU A 70 10.39 1.76 4.00
N THR A 71 10.72 0.51 3.70
CA THR A 71 11.50 0.12 2.53
C THR A 71 10.57 -0.56 1.54
N VAL A 72 10.47 -0.02 0.32
CA VAL A 72 9.78 -0.69 -0.79
C VAL A 72 10.82 -1.27 -1.73
N ALA A 73 10.82 -2.58 -1.90
CA ALA A 73 11.73 -3.24 -2.81
C ALA A 73 11.04 -3.68 -4.09
N VAL A 74 11.61 -3.32 -5.23
CA VAL A 74 11.05 -3.56 -6.56
C VAL A 74 12.08 -4.20 -7.47
N ARG A 75 11.63 -4.91 -8.51
CA ARG A 75 12.55 -5.47 -9.52
C ARG A 75 13.25 -4.37 -10.31
N ASP A 76 12.49 -3.38 -10.75
CA ASP A 76 12.97 -2.22 -11.51
C ASP A 76 12.47 -0.91 -10.86
N PRO A 77 13.36 -0.13 -10.22
CA PRO A 77 13.01 1.16 -9.66
C PRO A 77 12.65 2.24 -10.69
N GLY A 78 12.94 2.03 -11.97
CA GLY A 78 12.56 2.91 -13.08
C GLY A 78 11.17 2.62 -13.65
N SER A 79 10.54 1.51 -13.25
CA SER A 79 9.19 1.18 -13.70
C SER A 79 8.17 2.26 -13.32
N GLU A 80 7.17 2.46 -14.19
CA GLU A 80 6.10 3.46 -13.99
C GLU A 80 5.47 3.35 -12.60
N HIS A 81 5.17 2.12 -12.15
CA HIS A 81 4.62 1.85 -10.83
C HIS A 81 5.54 2.31 -9.69
N ALA A 82 6.85 2.03 -9.78
CA ALA A 82 7.81 2.42 -8.75
C ALA A 82 8.02 3.94 -8.71
N VAL A 83 8.05 4.59 -9.88
CA VAL A 83 8.16 6.05 -10.00
C VAL A 83 6.89 6.72 -9.45
N SER A 84 5.71 6.26 -9.84
CA SER A 84 4.44 6.78 -9.35
C SER A 84 4.30 6.63 -7.83
N LEU A 85 4.68 5.47 -7.28
CA LEU A 85 4.67 5.25 -5.83
C LEU A 85 5.63 6.18 -5.10
N ARG A 86 6.85 6.39 -5.61
CA ARG A 86 7.80 7.35 -5.04
C ARG A 86 7.24 8.78 -5.00
N GLN A 87 6.56 9.19 -6.07
CA GLN A 87 5.96 10.53 -6.14
C GLN A 87 4.80 10.69 -5.17
N GLU A 88 3.93 9.68 -5.06
CA GLU A 88 2.80 9.72 -4.13
C GLU A 88 3.24 9.75 -2.67
N LEU A 89 4.32 9.04 -2.34
CA LEU A 89 4.85 8.95 -0.98
C LEU A 89 5.97 9.98 -0.71
N ALA A 90 6.11 10.99 -1.56
CA ALA A 90 7.12 12.02 -1.41
C ALA A 90 6.97 12.76 -0.08
N GLY A 91 8.08 12.90 0.67
CA GLY A 91 8.10 13.53 1.99
C GLY A 91 7.83 12.58 3.17
N ALA A 92 7.46 11.33 2.92
CA ALA A 92 7.40 10.29 3.95
C ALA A 92 8.78 9.66 4.18
N ALA A 93 8.98 9.00 5.33
CA ALA A 93 10.17 8.19 5.64
C ALA A 93 10.17 6.87 4.86
N VAL A 94 10.24 6.97 3.52
CA VAL A 94 10.21 5.83 2.59
C VAL A 94 11.46 5.80 1.72
N ARG A 95 12.04 4.61 1.55
CA ARG A 95 13.04 4.34 0.52
C ARG A 95 12.51 3.31 -0.46
N VAL A 96 12.74 3.52 -1.75
CA VAL A 96 12.41 2.53 -2.79
C VAL A 96 13.71 2.05 -3.40
N VAL A 97 13.96 0.73 -3.37
CA VAL A 97 15.25 0.13 -3.73
C VAL A 97 15.06 -1.06 -4.69
N PRO A 98 16.06 -1.42 -5.50
CA PRO A 98 16.09 -2.71 -6.19
C PRO A 98 16.00 -3.87 -5.20
N LEU A 99 15.33 -4.96 -5.58
CA LEU A 99 15.22 -6.19 -4.79
C LEU A 99 16.59 -6.75 -4.36
N GLY A 100 17.62 -6.63 -5.22
CA GLY A 100 18.98 -7.08 -4.92
C GLY A 100 19.77 -6.20 -3.94
N GLN A 101 19.20 -5.09 -3.47
CA GLN A 101 19.81 -4.18 -2.48
C GLN A 101 19.14 -4.28 -1.10
N ILE A 102 18.26 -5.25 -0.90
CA ILE A 102 17.73 -5.54 0.44
C ILE A 102 18.74 -6.45 1.14
N GLU A 103 19.15 -6.02 2.33
CA GLU A 103 19.89 -6.87 3.27
C GLU A 103 18.92 -7.34 4.35
N GLY A 104 19.00 -8.63 4.69
CA GLY A 104 18.25 -9.19 5.82
C GLY A 104 18.84 -8.73 7.16
N PRO A 105 18.11 -8.93 8.27
CA PRO A 105 18.70 -8.81 9.60
C PRO A 105 19.85 -9.80 9.83
#